data_AF-A0A7R9YR45-F1
#
_entry.id   AF-A0A7R9YR45-F1
#
_cell.length_a   1.000
_cell.length_b   1.000
_cell.length_c   1.000
_cell.angle_alpha   90.00
_cell.angle_beta   90.00
_cell.angle_gamma   90.00
#
_symmetry.space_group_name_H-M   'P 1'
#
loop_
_entity.id
_entity.type
_entity.pdbx_description
1 polymer ?
#
loop_
_entity_poly.entity_id
_entity_poly.type
_entity_poly.pdbx_seq_one_letter_code
_entity_poly.pdbx_strand_id
1 'polypeptide(L)'
;DVVWQFPAVLVAGDETLRSASERALTEVVGRRHAVYHVGNAPMAHLPGSSSGADAFYMLAQVVGDPWDVHVKQGCGADAHVWVTREELPRFVGDARLRDLASRMLA
;
A
#
# COMPACT_ATOMS: atom_id res chain seq x y z
N ASP A 1 16.69 8.33 8.62
CA ASP A 1 15.89 8.81 7.48
C ASP A 1 14.47 8.31 7.58
N VAL A 2 13.48 9.16 7.30
CA VAL A 2 12.06 8.78 7.29
C VAL A 2 11.77 8.10 5.96
N VAL A 3 11.22 6.89 5.99
CA VAL A 3 10.90 6.09 4.80
C VAL A 3 9.39 5.99 4.66
N TRP A 4 8.85 6.57 3.59
CA TRP A 4 7.44 6.39 3.22
C TRP A 4 7.28 5.25 2.22
N GLN A 5 6.30 4.40 2.47
CA GLN A 5 5.97 3.25 1.64
C GLN A 5 4.47 2.96 1.68
N PHE A 6 3.97 2.22 0.70
CA PHE A 6 2.64 1.64 0.78
C PHE A 6 2.63 0.51 1.83
N PRO A 7 1.49 0.24 2.51
CA PRO A 7 1.35 -0.93 3.37
C PRO A 7 1.68 -2.22 2.60
N ALA A 8 2.56 -3.04 3.15
CA ALA A 8 3.03 -4.26 2.50
C ALA A 8 3.34 -5.34 3.55
N VAL A 9 3.16 -6.59 3.15
CA VAL A 9 3.50 -7.78 3.94
C VAL A 9 4.10 -8.84 3.03
N LEU A 10 4.92 -9.73 3.57
CA LEU A 10 5.32 -10.94 2.87
C LEU A 10 4.13 -11.89 2.75
N VAL A 11 4.05 -12.56 1.61
CA VAL A 11 3.07 -13.63 1.37
C VAL A 11 3.38 -14.80 2.31
N ALA A 12 2.39 -15.23 3.09
CA ALA A 12 2.50 -16.30 4.09
C ALA A 12 1.75 -17.56 3.65
N GLY A 13 2.45 -18.70 3.66
CA GLY A 13 1.86 -20.01 3.32
C GLY A 13 1.22 -20.01 1.93
N ASP A 14 -0.03 -20.46 1.84
CA ASP A 14 -0.81 -20.56 0.61
C ASP A 14 -1.75 -19.35 0.39
N GLU A 15 -1.50 -18.21 1.04
CA GLU A 15 -2.36 -17.04 0.87
C GLU A 15 -2.27 -16.44 -0.54
N THR A 16 -3.38 -15.92 -1.04
CA THR A 16 -3.40 -15.22 -2.33
C THR A 16 -2.79 -13.81 -2.20
N LEU A 17 -2.28 -13.24 -3.29
CA LEU A 17 -1.79 -11.84 -3.30
C LEU A 17 -2.84 -10.84 -2.79
N ARG A 18 -4.12 -11.08 -3.11
CA ARG A 18 -5.22 -10.28 -2.62
C ARG A 18 -5.42 -10.43 -1.10
N SER A 19 -5.38 -11.65 -0.59
CA SER A 19 -5.49 -11.87 0.86
C SER A 19 -4.33 -11.25 1.62
N ALA A 20 -3.11 -11.31 1.06
CA ALA A 20 -1.94 -10.63 1.58
C ALA A 20 -2.12 -9.10 1.59
N SER A 21 -2.68 -8.49 0.53
CA SER A 21 -2.94 -7.04 0.51
C SER A 21 -4.03 -6.61 1.49
N GLU A 22 -5.10 -7.40 1.62
CA GLU A 22 -6.15 -7.19 2.64
C GLU A 22 -5.55 -7.23 4.05
N ARG A 23 -4.63 -8.17 4.30
CA ARG A 23 -3.91 -8.29 5.56
C ARG A 23 -2.95 -7.12 5.80
N ALA A 24 -2.16 -6.71 4.80
CA ALA A 24 -1.29 -5.54 4.91
C ALA A 24 -2.04 -4.28 5.33
N LEU A 25 -3.20 -4.03 4.73
CA LEU A 25 -4.06 -2.92 5.13
C LEU A 25 -4.61 -3.12 6.54
N THR A 26 -5.05 -4.33 6.89
CA THR A 26 -5.61 -4.60 8.23
C THR A 26 -4.55 -4.51 9.33
N GLU A 27 -3.29 -4.84 9.08
CA GLU A 27 -2.21 -4.77 10.08
C GLU A 27 -1.79 -3.32 10.36
N VAL A 28 -1.75 -2.47 9.32
CA VAL A 28 -1.22 -1.09 9.43
C VAL A 28 -2.33 -0.06 9.64
N VAL A 29 -3.48 -0.23 8.97
CA VAL A 29 -4.53 0.78 8.88
C VAL A 29 -5.73 0.41 9.75
N GLY A 30 -6.03 1.28 10.71
CA GLY A 30 -7.26 1.27 11.48
C GLY A 30 -8.33 2.11 10.79
N ARG A 31 -9.54 1.54 10.62
CA ARG A 31 -10.70 2.23 10.04
C ARG A 31 -12.01 1.53 10.44
N ARG A 32 -13.14 2.23 10.39
CA ARG A 32 -14.48 1.67 10.69
C ARG A 32 -15.15 1.06 9.46
N HIS A 33 -14.90 1.62 8.28
CA HIS A 33 -15.51 1.15 7.03
C HIS A 33 -14.62 0.18 6.25
N ALA A 34 -15.22 -0.63 5.39
CA ALA A 34 -14.50 -1.63 4.60
C ALA A 34 -13.64 -1.00 3.47
N VAL A 35 -12.56 -1.69 3.11
CA VAL A 35 -11.82 -1.46 1.86
C VAL A 35 -12.44 -2.32 0.78
N TYR A 36 -12.70 -1.75 -0.40
CA TYR A 36 -13.12 -2.52 -1.55
C TYR A 36 -11.95 -2.76 -2.50
N HIS A 37 -11.58 -4.03 -2.71
CA HIS A 37 -10.53 -4.40 -3.67
C HIS A 37 -11.08 -4.44 -5.10
N VAL A 38 -10.36 -3.81 -6.04
CA VAL A 38 -10.75 -3.76 -7.44
C VAL A 38 -10.13 -4.94 -8.17
N GLY A 39 -10.88 -6.05 -8.21
CA GLY A 39 -10.45 -7.28 -8.85
C GLY A 39 -9.43 -8.09 -8.03
N ASN A 40 -8.97 -9.20 -8.62
CA ASN A 40 -8.01 -10.13 -8.00
C ASN A 40 -6.62 -10.10 -8.63
N ALA A 41 -6.46 -9.44 -9.77
CA ALA A 41 -5.18 -9.29 -10.42
C ALA A 41 -4.42 -8.09 -9.82
N PRO A 42 -3.10 -8.19 -9.63
CA PRO A 42 -2.29 -7.03 -9.25
C PRO A 42 -2.32 -5.99 -10.38
N MET A 43 -2.41 -4.72 -9.99
CA MET A 43 -2.37 -3.61 -10.94
C MET A 43 -0.94 -3.30 -11.39
N ALA A 44 0.06 -3.67 -10.58
CA ALA A 44 1.45 -3.40 -10.85
C ALA A 44 2.39 -4.41 -10.17
N HIS A 45 3.59 -4.55 -10.72
CA HIS A 45 4.66 -5.41 -10.22
C HIS A 45 5.99 -4.64 -10.24
N LEU A 46 6.72 -4.66 -9.12
CA LEU A 46 8.06 -4.11 -8.97
C LEU A 46 9.03 -5.23 -8.58
N PRO A 47 9.79 -5.78 -9.54
CA PRO A 47 10.73 -6.87 -9.26
C PRO A 47 11.94 -6.37 -8.47
N GLY A 48 12.41 -7.15 -7.50
CA GLY A 48 13.53 -6.76 -6.64
C GLY A 48 13.31 -5.38 -6.04
N SER A 49 12.22 -5.21 -5.28
CA SER A 49 11.93 -3.98 -4.54
C SER A 49 13.06 -3.69 -3.52
N SER A 50 13.00 -2.54 -2.85
CA SER A 50 13.95 -2.16 -1.80
C SER A 50 14.08 -3.20 -0.67
N SER A 51 13.08 -4.07 -0.49
CA SER A 51 13.11 -5.20 0.45
C SER A 51 13.87 -6.44 -0.04
N GLY A 52 14.30 -6.46 -1.30
CA GLY A 52 14.91 -7.62 -1.97
C GLY A 52 13.90 -8.64 -2.53
N ALA A 53 12.61 -8.48 -2.23
CA ALA A 53 11.52 -9.31 -2.77
C ALA A 53 10.77 -8.61 -3.92
N ASP A 54 10.09 -9.39 -4.75
CA ASP A 54 9.17 -8.87 -5.75
C ASP A 54 7.91 -8.32 -5.07
N ALA A 55 7.53 -7.09 -5.41
CA ALA A 55 6.35 -6.44 -4.85
C ALA A 55 5.21 -6.41 -5.88
N PHE A 56 4.03 -6.87 -5.47
CA PHE A 56 2.80 -6.81 -6.25
C PHE A 56 1.82 -5.85 -5.59
N TYR A 57 1.28 -4.91 -6.35
CA TYR A 57 0.38 -3.88 -5.83
C TYR A 57 -1.06 -4.21 -6.23
N MET A 58 -1.96 -4.22 -5.26
CA MET A 58 -3.39 -4.45 -5.44
C MET A 58 -4.13 -3.12 -5.38
N LEU A 59 -5.04 -2.87 -6.32
CA LEU A 59 -5.86 -1.65 -6.29
C LEU A 59 -7.00 -1.81 -5.29
N ALA A 60 -7.15 -0.81 -4.43
CA ALA A 60 -8.16 -0.78 -3.39
C ALA A 60 -8.80 0.62 -3.27
N GLN A 61 -10.09 0.65 -2.96
CA GLN A 61 -10.87 1.87 -2.75
C GLN A 61 -11.31 1.97 -1.30
N VAL A 62 -11.09 3.14 -0.70
CA VAL A 62 -11.64 3.49 0.60
C VAL A 62 -13.11 3.88 0.42
N VAL A 63 -14.01 3.04 0.93
CA VAL A 63 -15.46 3.34 0.96
C VAL A 63 -15.81 4.03 2.27
N GLY A 64 -16.64 5.08 2.23
CA GLY A 64 -17.06 5.84 3.40
C GLY A 64 -16.23 7.11 3.61
N ASP A 65 -16.00 7.49 4.87
CA ASP A 65 -15.19 8.66 5.21
C ASP A 65 -13.68 8.35 5.11
N PRO A 66 -12.92 8.96 4.18
CA PRO A 66 -11.48 8.73 4.05
C PRO A 66 -10.66 9.27 5.24
N TRP A 67 -11.25 10.14 6.06
CA TRP A 67 -10.60 10.73 7.24
C TRP A 67 -10.72 9.85 8.49
N ASP A 68 -11.52 8.78 8.44
CA ASP A 68 -11.61 7.75 9.49
C ASP A 68 -10.44 6.73 9.43
N VAL A 69 -9.38 7.07 8.69
CA VAL A 69 -8.16 6.28 8.59
C VAL A 69 -7.15 6.74 9.63
N HIS A 70 -6.58 5.79 10.37
CA HIS A 70 -5.50 6.04 11.32
C HIS A 70 -4.49 4.89 11.29
N VAL A 71 -3.27 5.14 11.76
CA VAL A 71 -2.27 4.09 11.92
C VAL A 71 -2.58 3.27 13.17
N LYS A 72 -2.57 1.95 13.06
CA LYS A 72 -2.76 1.06 14.23
C LYS A 72 -1.56 1.14 15.17
N GLN A 73 -1.83 1.19 16.47
CA GLN A 73 -0.76 1.16 17.46
C GLN A 73 0.02 -0.16 17.37
N GLY A 74 1.35 -0.07 17.37
CA GLY A 74 2.25 -1.23 17.37
C GLY A 74 2.50 -1.87 15.99
N CYS A 75 1.98 -1.32 14.89
CA CYS A 75 2.17 -1.90 13.55
C CYS A 75 3.51 -1.56 12.86
N GLY A 76 4.40 -0.84 13.55
CA GLY A 76 5.71 -0.44 13.01
C GLY A 76 5.69 0.77 12.07
N ALA A 77 4.53 1.37 11.80
CA ALA A 77 4.42 2.65 11.11
C ALA A 77 4.16 3.78 12.11
N ASP A 78 4.77 4.94 11.89
CA ASP A 78 4.63 6.10 12.79
C ASP A 78 3.48 7.03 12.37
N ALA A 79 3.20 7.12 11.07
CA ALA A 79 2.22 8.05 10.51
C ALA A 79 1.66 7.54 9.18
N HIS A 80 0.52 8.11 8.77
CA HIS A 80 -0.04 7.97 7.43
C HIS A 80 -0.27 9.36 6.84
N VAL A 81 -0.35 9.42 5.51
CA VAL A 81 -0.67 10.66 4.79
C VAL A 81 -1.45 10.30 3.53
N TRP A 82 -2.49 11.08 3.24
CA TRP A 82 -3.16 11.08 1.95
C TRP A 82 -2.46 12.10 1.06
N VAL A 83 -2.01 11.67 -0.12
CA VAL A 83 -1.25 12.51 -1.07
C VAL A 83 -1.84 12.40 -2.46
N THR A 84 -1.74 13.47 -3.25
CA THR A 84 -2.03 13.36 -4.68
C THR A 84 -0.90 12.66 -5.43
N ARG A 85 -1.17 12.30 -6.68
CA ARG A 85 -0.18 11.72 -7.60
C ARG A 85 1.04 12.63 -7.77
N GLU A 86 0.83 13.94 -7.84
CA GLU A 86 1.88 14.96 -8.01
C GLU A 86 2.73 15.13 -6.74
N GLU A 87 2.17 14.84 -5.57
CA GLU A 87 2.85 14.98 -4.29
C GLU A 87 3.65 13.73 -3.92
N LEU A 88 3.25 12.55 -4.40
CA LEU A 88 3.90 11.26 -4.11
C LEU A 88 5.44 11.27 -4.27
N PRO A 89 6.04 11.93 -5.28
CA PRO A 89 7.49 12.00 -5.42
C PRO A 89 8.24 12.67 -4.26
N ARG A 90 7.54 13.44 -3.41
CA ARG A 90 8.10 14.08 -2.22
C ARG A 90 8.28 13.10 -1.05
N PHE A 91 7.58 11.97 -1.09
CA PHE A 91 7.53 10.99 0.00
C PHE A 91 8.29 9.70 -0.34
N VAL A 92 8.08 9.17 -1.56
CA VAL A 92 8.66 7.90 -1.98
C VAL A 92 10.08 8.11 -2.53
N GLY A 93 11.08 7.61 -1.81
CA GLY A 93 12.49 7.73 -2.24
C GLY A 93 12.87 6.85 -3.44
N ASP A 94 12.23 5.69 -3.58
CA ASP A 94 12.53 4.74 -4.67
C ASP A 94 12.05 5.31 -6.03
N ALA A 95 13.00 5.56 -6.93
CA ALA A 95 12.73 6.09 -8.26
C ALA A 95 11.90 5.14 -9.15
N ARG A 96 12.11 3.83 -9.02
CA ARG A 96 11.36 2.82 -9.78
C ARG A 96 9.92 2.73 -9.28
N LEU A 97 9.73 2.82 -7.97
CA LEU A 97 8.39 2.89 -7.40
C LEU A 97 7.66 4.18 -7.78
N ARG A 98 8.35 5.33 -7.80
CA ARG A 98 7.75 6.60 -8.27
C ARG A 98 7.31 6.52 -9.73
N ASP A 99 8.15 5.98 -10.61
CA ASP A 99 7.80 5.77 -12.01
C ASP A 99 6.62 4.82 -12.18
N LEU A 100 6.62 3.69 -11.47
CA LEU A 100 5.51 2.74 -11.46
C LEU A 100 4.22 3.38 -10.95
N ALA A 101 4.31 4.13 -9.85
CA ALA A 101 3.19 4.84 -9.26
C ALA A 101 2.57 5.87 -10.21
N SER A 102 3.39 6.56 -11.00
CA SER A 102 2.93 7.52 -12.00
C SER A 102 2.10 6.87 -13.13
N ARG A 103 2.26 5.57 -13.35
CA ARG A 103 1.51 4.80 -14.36
C ARG A 103 0.30 4.09 -13.77
N MET A 104 0.34 3.76 -12.48
CA MET A 104 -0.71 3.01 -11.78
C MET A 104 -1.81 3.91 -11.19
N LEU A 105 -1.47 5.13 -10.77
CA LEU A 105 -2.40 6.07 -10.16
C LEU A 105 -2.95 7.03 -11.21
N ALA A 106 -4.28 7.20 -11.22
CA ALA A 106 -4.96 8.17 -12.08
C ALA A 106 -4.60 9.60 -11.65
#